data_AF-A0A921AXR9-F1
#
_entry.id   AF-A0A921AXR9-F1
#
_cell.length_a   1.000
_cell.length_b   1.000
_cell.length_c   1.000
_cell.angle_alpha   90.00
_cell.angle_beta   90.00
_cell.angle_gamma   90.00
#
_symmetry.space_group_name_H-M   'P 1'
#
loop_
_entity.id
_entity.type
_entity.pdbx_description
1 polymer ?
#
loop_
_entity_poly.entity_id
_entity_poly.type
_entity_poly.pdbx_seq_one_letter_code
_entity_poly.pdbx_strand_id
1 'polypeptide(L)'
;MPELLVDNAPIVIGASGMEEITQNIRMIVLTFMGSVPLHRSFAHDPAVLDSPSPLETARLIGSLTTAIETWEPRVKVESLRLERRTDADAMLGHLVPRITFSLRES
;
A
#
# COMPACT_ATOMS: atom_id res chain seq x y z
N MET A 1 2.03 -1.28 -17.59
CA MET A 1 1.32 -0.84 -16.37
C MET A 1 2.35 -0.83 -15.25
N PRO A 2 2.49 0.28 -14.50
CA PRO A 2 3.42 0.35 -13.38
C PRO A 2 3.16 -0.73 -12.33
N GLU A 3 4.24 -1.27 -11.78
CA GLU A 3 4.21 -2.21 -10.67
C GLU A 3 5.08 -1.66 -9.54
N LEU A 4 4.53 -1.69 -8.33
CA LEU A 4 5.18 -1.27 -7.11
C LEU A 4 5.24 -2.44 -6.13
N LEU A 5 6.45 -2.88 -5.81
CA LEU A 5 6.69 -3.70 -4.63
C LEU A 5 7.00 -2.76 -3.47
N VAL A 6 6.14 -2.73 -2.45
CA VAL A 6 6.26 -1.75 -1.36
C VAL A 6 7.55 -1.99 -0.58
N ASP A 7 8.32 -0.92 -0.38
CA ASP A 7 9.58 -0.92 0.32
C ASP A 7 9.71 0.32 1.21
N ASN A 8 10.79 0.38 1.98
CA ASN A 8 11.11 1.53 2.84
C ASN A 8 12.18 2.41 2.18
N ALA A 9 12.03 2.69 0.87
CA ALA A 9 13.00 3.55 0.18
C ALA A 9 12.99 4.97 0.80
N PRO A 10 14.12 5.69 0.74
CA PRO A 10 14.19 7.06 1.23
C PRO A 10 13.18 7.97 0.54
N ILE A 11 12.67 8.96 1.29
CA ILE A 11 11.79 10.00 0.75
C ILE A 11 12.58 10.90 -0.20
N VAL A 12 12.07 11.08 -1.41
CA VAL A 12 12.60 12.01 -2.40
C VAL A 12 11.82 13.32 -2.30
N ILE A 13 12.52 14.38 -1.88
CA ILE A 13 11.94 15.72 -1.81
C ILE A 13 11.97 16.34 -3.20
N GLY A 14 10.82 16.81 -3.68
CA GLY A 14 10.67 17.31 -5.05
C GLY A 14 10.44 16.22 -6.10
N ALA A 15 10.06 15.01 -5.67
CA ALA A 15 9.58 13.96 -6.57
C ALA A 15 8.43 14.50 -7.45
N SER A 16 8.41 14.10 -8.72
CA SER A 16 7.37 14.51 -9.67
C SER A 16 6.96 13.35 -10.58
N GLY A 17 5.76 13.46 -11.15
CA GLY A 17 5.24 12.46 -12.09
C GLY A 17 5.07 11.09 -11.42
N MET A 18 5.64 10.05 -12.02
CA MET A 18 5.46 8.67 -11.55
C MET A 18 6.15 8.39 -10.21
N GLU A 19 7.28 9.05 -9.93
CA GLU A 19 8.03 8.88 -8.68
C GLU A 19 7.23 9.42 -7.48
N GLU A 20 6.61 10.60 -7.65
CA GLU A 20 5.71 11.19 -6.67
C GLU A 20 4.54 10.25 -6.35
N ILE A 21 3.87 9.73 -7.38
CA ILE A 21 2.72 8.84 -7.23
C ILE A 21 3.13 7.56 -6.50
N THR A 22 4.25 6.95 -6.90
CA THR A 22 4.77 5.74 -6.26
C THR A 22 5.12 5.98 -4.79
N GLN A 23 5.71 7.14 -4.48
CA GLN A 23 5.98 7.56 -3.11
C GLN A 23 4.70 7.78 -2.29
N ASN A 24 3.68 8.41 -2.86
CA ASN A 24 2.39 8.60 -2.19
C ASN A 24 1.72 7.26 -1.87
N ILE A 25 1.73 6.32 -2.82
CA ILE A 25 1.20 4.96 -2.59
C ILE A 25 1.96 4.29 -1.44
N ARG A 26 3.29 4.36 -1.40
CA ARG A 26 4.08 3.82 -0.28
C ARG A 26 3.68 4.44 1.05
N MET A 27 3.51 5.76 1.10
CA MET A 27 3.10 6.47 2.32
C MET A 27 1.73 6.00 2.80
N ILE A 28 0.75 5.82 1.91
CA ILE A 28 -0.59 5.34 2.25
C ILE A 28 -0.54 3.91 2.80
N VAL A 29 0.25 3.03 2.17
CA VAL A 29 0.32 1.61 2.56
C VAL A 29 1.12 1.39 3.84
N LEU A 30 2.14 2.19 4.13
CA LEU A 30 2.98 2.04 5.32
C LEU A 30 2.42 2.77 6.55
N THR A 31 1.39 3.59 6.37
CA THR A 31 0.79 4.36 7.47
C THR A 31 -0.47 3.67 7.98
N PHE A 32 -0.62 3.60 9.30
CA PHE A 32 -1.84 3.10 9.92
C PHE A 32 -2.80 4.24 10.26
N MET A 33 -4.10 3.97 10.11
CA MET A 33 -5.15 4.90 10.52
C MET A 33 -5.01 5.30 12.00
N GLY A 34 -5.22 6.58 12.30
CA GLY A 34 -5.06 7.16 13.63
C GLY A 34 -3.63 7.56 14.01
N SER A 35 -2.59 7.16 13.25
CA SER A 35 -1.19 7.49 13.57
C SER A 35 -0.81 8.94 13.26
N VAL A 36 -1.46 9.57 12.28
CA VAL A 36 -1.16 10.95 11.84
C VAL A 36 -1.93 11.95 12.71
N PRO A 37 -1.25 12.81 13.50
CA PRO A 37 -1.91 13.88 14.25
C PRO A 37 -2.69 14.80 13.31
N LEU A 38 -3.85 15.27 13.78
CA LEU A 38 -4.77 16.14 13.02
C LEU A 38 -5.39 15.53 11.75
N HIS A 39 -5.02 14.30 11.36
CA HIS A 39 -5.54 13.62 10.17
C HIS A 39 -5.79 12.12 10.43
N ARG A 40 -6.63 11.83 11.43
CA ARG A 40 -6.82 10.48 11.97
C ARG A 40 -7.46 9.49 11.00
N SER A 41 -8.22 9.95 10.00
CA SER A 41 -8.86 9.09 8.99
C SER A 41 -7.92 8.62 7.88
N PHE A 42 -6.66 9.07 7.87
CA PHE A 42 -5.71 8.75 6.82
C PHE A 42 -5.37 7.25 6.74
N ALA A 43 -5.04 6.80 5.53
CA ALA A 43 -4.54 5.46 5.23
C ALA A 43 -5.55 4.33 5.50
N HIS A 44 -5.07 3.15 5.89
CA HIS A 44 -5.85 1.92 6.03
C HIS A 44 -5.93 1.48 7.50
N ASP A 45 -7.00 0.76 7.84
CA ASP A 45 -7.22 0.22 9.18
C ASP A 45 -6.32 -1.02 9.43
N PRO A 46 -5.52 -1.04 10.52
CA PRO A 46 -4.70 -2.20 10.89
C PRO A 46 -5.48 -3.36 11.53
N ALA A 47 -6.82 -3.32 11.63
CA ALA A 47 -7.65 -4.32 12.33
C ALA A 47 -7.40 -5.80 11.95
N VAL A 48 -6.73 -6.06 10.83
CA VAL A 48 -6.42 -7.39 10.29
C VAL A 48 -5.09 -7.96 10.82
N LEU A 49 -4.32 -7.19 11.59
CA LEU A 49 -3.03 -7.61 12.13
C LEU A 49 -3.18 -8.83 13.07
N ASP A 50 -2.23 -9.76 13.02
CA ASP A 50 -2.18 -11.01 13.81
C ASP A 50 -3.29 -12.05 13.54
N SER A 51 -4.09 -11.89 12.47
CA SER A 51 -5.10 -12.86 12.06
C SER A 51 -4.89 -13.32 10.61
N PRO A 52 -3.95 -14.25 10.33
CA PRO A 52 -3.56 -14.64 8.97
C PRO A 52 -4.57 -15.59 8.30
N SER A 53 -5.87 -15.34 8.41
CA SER A 53 -6.88 -16.11 7.70
C SER A 53 -6.98 -15.65 6.23
N PRO A 54 -7.40 -16.53 5.30
CA PRO A 54 -7.66 -16.12 3.91
C PRO A 54 -8.71 -15.00 3.80
N LEU A 55 -9.73 -15.03 4.66
CA LEU A 55 -10.78 -14.01 4.72
C LEU A 55 -10.22 -12.65 5.15
N GLU A 56 -9.43 -12.65 6.23
CA GLU A 56 -8.75 -11.47 6.75
C GLU A 56 -7.77 -10.90 5.71
N THR A 57 -6.98 -11.76 5.07
CA THR A 57 -6.08 -11.36 3.98
C THR A 57 -6.83 -10.65 2.85
N ALA A 58 -7.99 -11.18 2.43
CA ALA A 58 -8.84 -10.57 1.41
C ALA A 58 -9.41 -9.20 1.87
N ARG A 59 -9.77 -9.08 3.15
CA ARG A 59 -10.22 -7.81 3.75
C ARG A 59 -9.11 -6.77 3.74
N LEU A 60 -7.89 -7.14 4.12
CA LEU A 60 -6.73 -6.26 4.07
C LEU A 60 -6.45 -5.78 2.64
N ILE A 61 -6.49 -6.68 1.66
CA ILE A 61 -6.33 -6.32 0.25
C ILE A 61 -7.39 -5.29 -0.17
N GLY A 62 -8.67 -5.52 0.14
CA GLY A 62 -9.75 -4.58 -0.18
C GLY A 62 -9.60 -3.24 0.54
N SER A 63 -9.18 -3.25 1.81
CA SER A 63 -8.91 -2.04 2.60
C SER A 63 -7.78 -1.21 2.00
N LEU A 64 -6.66 -1.85 1.64
CA LEU A 64 -5.52 -1.20 0.98
C LEU A 64 -5.91 -0.63 -0.38
N THR A 65 -6.62 -1.39 -1.21
CA THR A 65 -7.13 -0.90 -2.50
C THR A 65 -7.99 0.34 -2.32
N THR A 66 -8.94 0.31 -1.38
CA THR A 66 -9.83 1.45 -1.10
C THR A 66 -9.03 2.66 -0.62
N ALA A 67 -8.08 2.46 0.29
CA ALA A 67 -7.24 3.53 0.83
C ALA A 67 -6.39 4.20 -0.27
N ILE A 68 -5.77 3.41 -1.15
CA ILE A 68 -4.97 3.93 -2.27
C ILE A 68 -5.84 4.77 -3.19
N GLU A 69 -7.00 4.27 -3.63
CA GLU A 69 -7.86 5.01 -4.57
C GLU A 69 -8.53 6.23 -3.93
N THR A 70 -8.67 6.25 -2.60
CA THR A 70 -9.21 7.40 -1.87
C THR A 70 -8.17 8.51 -1.72
N TRP A 71 -6.95 8.15 -1.31
CA TRP A 71 -5.90 9.12 -0.95
C TRP A 71 -4.97 9.48 -2.11
N GLU A 72 -4.94 8.66 -3.18
CA GLU A 72 -4.27 8.97 -4.44
C GLU A 72 -5.26 8.78 -5.62
N PRO A 73 -6.18 9.75 -5.83
CA PRO A 73 -7.29 9.61 -6.77
C PRO A 73 -6.85 9.57 -8.24
N ARG A 74 -5.60 9.93 -8.56
CA ARG A 74 -5.02 9.79 -9.90
C ARG A 74 -4.77 8.34 -10.28
N VAL A 75 -4.81 7.43 -9.30
CA VAL A 75 -4.48 6.02 -9.46
C VAL A 75 -5.74 5.16 -9.44
N LYS A 76 -5.72 4.11 -10.25
CA LYS A 76 -6.67 2.99 -10.19
C LYS A 76 -5.89 1.71 -9.93
N VAL A 77 -6.26 0.97 -8.88
CA VAL A 77 -5.58 -0.27 -8.52
C VAL A 77 -6.15 -1.40 -9.35
N GLU A 78 -5.29 -2.08 -10.11
CA GLU A 78 -5.69 -3.16 -11.01
C GLU A 78 -5.46 -4.53 -10.37
N SER A 79 -4.43 -4.64 -9.51
CA SER A 79 -4.17 -5.83 -8.71
C SER A 79 -3.37 -5.47 -7.47
N LEU A 80 -3.70 -6.10 -6.34
CA LEU A 80 -2.90 -6.04 -5.11
C LEU A 80 -2.74 -7.47 -4.56
N ARG A 81 -1.50 -7.87 -4.31
CA ARG A 81 -1.16 -9.18 -3.75
C ARG A 81 -0.18 -9.02 -2.59
N LEU A 82 -0.27 -9.91 -1.61
CA LEU A 82 0.71 -10.01 -0.53
C LEU A 82 1.64 -11.17 -0.84
N GLU A 83 2.95 -10.92 -0.89
CA GLU A 83 3.93 -11.91 -1.28
C GLU A 83 5.23 -11.80 -0.47
N ARG A 84 6.09 -12.79 -0.63
CA ARG A 84 7.41 -12.84 0.00
C ARG A 84 8.42 -12.28 -0.97
N ARG A 85 9.24 -11.33 -0.53
CA ARG A 85 10.28 -10.75 -1.37
C ARG A 85 11.56 -11.58 -1.36
N THR A 86 11.88 -12.21 -0.23
CA THR A 86 13.07 -13.03 -0.03
C THR A 86 12.76 -14.31 0.74
N ASP A 87 13.67 -15.29 0.69
CA ASP A 87 13.57 -16.51 1.51
C ASP A 87 13.62 -16.20 3.01
N ALA A 88 14.34 -15.15 3.40
CA ALA A 88 14.36 -14.67 4.78
C ALA A 88 13.00 -14.14 5.24
N ASP A 89 12.24 -13.48 4.35
CA ASP A 89 10.87 -13.03 4.65
C ASP A 89 9.95 -14.24 4.90
N ALA A 90 10.17 -15.37 4.21
CA ALA A 90 9.42 -16.60 4.44
C ALA A 90 9.66 -17.16 5.85
N MET A 91 10.91 -17.11 6.32
CA MET A 91 11.29 -17.59 7.65
C MET A 91 10.77 -16.68 8.77
N LEU A 92 10.67 -15.37 8.52
CA LEU A 92 10.17 -14.38 9.48
C LEU A 92 8.65 -14.17 9.39
N GLY A 93 7.97 -14.78 8.41
CA GLY A 93 6.54 -14.58 8.18
C GLY A 93 6.18 -13.19 7.63
N HIS A 94 7.14 -12.48 7.03
CA HIS A 94 6.93 -11.14 6.49
C HIS A 94 6.29 -11.22 5.10
N LEU A 95 5.22 -10.46 4.90
CA LEU A 95 4.55 -10.29 3.62
C LEU A 95 4.64 -8.84 3.18
N VAL A 96 4.90 -8.64 1.89
CA VAL A 96 5.05 -7.34 1.27
C VAL A 96 3.94 -7.16 0.22
N PRO A 97 3.24 -6.01 0.22
CA PRO A 97 2.29 -5.69 -0.83
C PRO A 97 2.98 -5.46 -2.18
N ARG A 98 2.52 -6.18 -3.22
CA ARG A 98 2.80 -5.94 -4.63
C ARG A 98 1.55 -5.35 -5.28
N ILE A 99 1.68 -4.15 -5.84
CA ILE A 99 0.58 -3.34 -6.36
C ILE A 99 0.82 -3.09 -7.84
N THR A 100 -0.15 -3.45 -8.68
CA THR A 100 -0.20 -3.08 -10.09
C THR A 100 -1.31 -2.05 -10.26
N PHE A 101 -1.00 -0.94 -10.90
CA PHE A 101 -1.94 0.16 -11.04
C PHE A 101 -1.88 0.83 -12.40
N SER A 102 -2.91 1.60 -12.72
CA SER A 102 -3.03 2.45 -13.89
C SER A 102 -3.29 3.89 -13.45
N LEU A 103 -2.92 4.86 -14.28
CA LEU A 103 -3.33 6.25 -14.07
C LEU A 103 -4.71 6.44 -14.66
N ARG A 104 -5.58 7.14 -13.95
CA ARG A 104 -6.86 7.57 -14.50
C ARG A 104 -6.59 8.65 -15.53
N GLU A 105 -7.20 8.52 -16.71
CA GLU A 105 -7.23 9.60 -17.67
C GLU A 105 -8.12 10.71 -17.10
N SER A 106 -7.56 11.92 -17.02
CA SER A 106 -8.26 13.14 -16.56
C SER A 106 -9.20 13.68 -17.62
#